data_AF-A0A8S4R0J6-F1
#
_entry.id   AF-A0A8S4R0J6-F1
#
_cell.length_a   1.000
_cell.length_b   1.000
_cell.length_c   1.000
_cell.angle_alpha   90.00
_cell.angle_beta   90.00
_cell.angle_gamma   90.00
#
_symmetry.space_group_name_H-M   'P 1'
#
loop_
_entity.id
_entity.type
_entity.pdbx_description
1 polymer ?
#
loop_
_entity_poly.entity_id
_entity_poly.type
_entity_poly.pdbx_seq_one_letter_code
_entity_poly.pdbx_strand_id
1 'polypeptide(L)'
;MIDVPHTLNLIASTDFKQARIKNIFFLKLYDTALSKCQALWNLCARSPKACETYLQITGKSPTSPCATRWNSYYNTMQDLLAVQNHLNEAMKILKLPPLKENKFHFLREYVQSQYIAEDIQSLQVEEHTYYGCLLPDFYRIQHVIENPQNKKSEILQPSARCNRIKLR
;
A
#
# COMPACT_ATOMS: atom_id res chain seq x y z
N MET A 1 13.26 21.00 17.17
CA MET A 1 13.02 19.56 17.41
C MET A 1 12.78 18.94 16.04
N ILE A 2 13.56 17.93 15.64
CA ILE A 2 13.39 17.28 14.34
C ILE A 2 12.14 16.40 14.44
N ASP A 3 11.16 16.63 13.56
CA ASP A 3 9.99 15.76 13.41
C ASP A 3 10.46 14.47 12.72
N VAL A 4 10.64 13.42 13.53
CA VAL A 4 11.16 12.12 13.11
C VAL A 4 10.28 11.47 12.05
N PRO A 5 8.95 11.37 12.23
CA PRO A 5 8.07 10.90 11.17
C PRO A 5 8.11 11.72 9.89
N HIS A 6 8.19 13.06 9.99
CA HIS A 6 8.34 13.90 8.80
C HIS A 6 9.62 13.58 8.04
N THR A 7 10.72 13.36 8.77
CA THR A 7 12.01 12.95 8.20
C THR A 7 11.92 11.57 7.53
N LEU A 8 11.26 10.60 8.16
CA LEU A 8 11.08 9.26 7.60
C LEU A 8 10.19 9.27 6.35
N ASN A 9 9.11 10.04 6.36
CA ASN A 9 8.27 10.24 5.18
C ASN A 9 9.04 10.88 4.02
N LEU A 10 9.90 11.86 4.32
CA LEU A 10 10.77 12.48 3.33
C LEU A 10 11.79 11.47 2.78
N ILE A 11 12.42 10.64 3.63
CA ILE A 11 13.34 9.59 3.21
C ILE A 11 12.62 8.60 2.29
N ALA A 12 11.49 8.04 2.71
CA ALA A 12 10.73 7.06 1.94
C ALA A 12 10.26 7.64 0.58
N SER A 13 9.74 8.86 0.58
CA SER A 13 9.31 9.55 -0.65
C SER A 13 10.48 9.85 -1.58
N THR A 14 11.64 10.21 -1.03
CA THR A 14 12.85 10.50 -1.81
C THR A 14 13.46 9.22 -2.37
N ASP A 15 13.55 8.17 -1.57
CA ASP A 15 14.02 6.85 -1.99
C ASP A 15 13.15 6.29 -3.11
N PHE A 16 11.82 6.34 -2.96
CA PHE A 16 10.89 5.93 -4.00
C PHE A 16 11.08 6.70 -5.31
N LYS A 17 11.26 8.04 -5.24
CA LYS A 17 11.57 8.87 -6.43
C LYS A 17 12.90 8.45 -7.05
N GLN A 18 13.93 8.21 -6.24
CA GLN A 18 15.24 7.77 -6.72
C GLN A 18 15.18 6.37 -7.34
N ALA A 19 14.43 5.44 -6.76
CA ALA A 19 14.22 4.11 -7.31
C ALA A 19 13.61 4.17 -8.71
N ARG A 20 12.63 5.07 -8.93
CA ARG A 20 12.05 5.30 -10.27
C ARG A 20 13.03 5.88 -11.28
N ILE A 21 14.04 6.64 -10.85
CA ILE A 21 15.04 7.25 -11.75
C ILE A 21 16.20 6.28 -12.01
N LYS A 22 16.72 5.64 -10.96
CA LYS A 22 17.95 4.85 -10.99
C LYS A 22 17.71 3.38 -11.37
N ASN A 23 16.52 2.85 -11.10
CA ASN A 23 16.17 1.46 -11.40
C ASN A 23 15.13 1.39 -12.54
N ILE A 24 15.63 1.23 -13.76
CA ILE A 24 14.81 1.14 -14.98
C ILE A 24 13.84 -0.05 -14.93
N PHE A 25 14.26 -1.17 -14.33
CA PHE A 25 13.40 -2.35 -14.18
C PHE A 25 12.23 -2.06 -13.24
N PHE A 26 12.50 -1.43 -12.10
CA PHE A 26 11.48 -1.00 -11.15
C PHE A 26 10.51 0.00 -11.80
N LEU A 27 11.02 1.02 -12.49
CA LEU A 27 10.20 2.00 -13.18
C LEU A 27 9.25 1.33 -14.19
N LYS A 28 9.78 0.46 -15.05
CA LYS A 28 8.97 -0.26 -16.04
C LYS A 28 7.93 -1.16 -15.36
N LEU A 29 8.30 -1.86 -14.28
CA LEU A 29 7.38 -2.72 -13.56
C LEU A 29 6.25 -1.90 -12.92
N TYR A 30 6.58 -0.80 -12.24
CA TYR A 30 5.65 0.15 -11.64
C TYR A 30 4.69 0.72 -12.69
N ASP A 31 5.20 1.34 -13.75
CA ASP A 31 4.39 2.02 -14.76
C ASP A 31 3.49 1.02 -15.51
N THR A 32 3.99 -0.18 -15.83
CA THR A 32 3.19 -1.19 -16.54
C THR A 32 2.12 -1.84 -15.66
N ALA A 33 2.39 -2.03 -14.36
CA ALA A 33 1.39 -2.50 -13.41
C ALA A 33 0.28 -1.46 -13.24
N LEU A 34 0.66 -0.21 -12.98
CA LEU A 34 -0.26 0.88 -12.69
C LEU A 34 -1.11 1.25 -13.91
N SER A 35 -0.52 1.28 -15.11
CA SER A 35 -1.26 1.57 -16.35
C SER A 35 -2.39 0.57 -16.61
N LYS A 36 -2.19 -0.71 -16.27
CA LYS A 36 -3.25 -1.73 -16.41
C LYS A 36 -4.36 -1.56 -15.39
N CYS A 37 -4.01 -1.27 -14.14
CA CYS A 37 -4.99 -0.97 -13.10
C CYS A 37 -5.80 0.28 -13.48
N GLN A 38 -5.13 1.32 -13.98
CA GLN A 38 -5.78 2.55 -14.43
C GLN A 38 -6.69 2.32 -15.63
N ALA A 39 -6.32 1.47 -16.58
CA ALA A 39 -7.17 1.13 -17.71
C ALA A 39 -8.48 0.48 -17.25
N LEU A 40 -8.42 -0.41 -16.25
CA LEU A 40 -9.60 -1.00 -15.62
C LEU A 40 -10.46 0.05 -14.91
N TRP A 41 -9.86 0.86 -14.04
CA TRP A 41 -10.58 1.90 -13.29
C TRP A 41 -11.27 2.89 -14.23
N ASN A 42 -10.56 3.35 -15.26
CA ASN A 42 -11.10 4.28 -16.26
C ASN A 42 -12.23 3.64 -17.08
N LEU A 43 -12.18 2.34 -17.34
CA LEU A 43 -13.24 1.64 -18.06
C LEU A 43 -14.50 1.52 -17.20
N CYS A 44 -14.36 1.05 -15.95
CA CYS A 44 -15.47 0.92 -15.02
C CYS A 44 -16.10 2.28 -14.67
N ALA A 45 -15.30 3.35 -14.56
CA ALA A 45 -15.81 4.70 -14.30
C ALA A 45 -16.63 5.27 -15.46
N ARG A 46 -16.34 4.89 -16.71
CA ARG A 46 -17.03 5.42 -17.91
C ARG A 46 -18.17 4.53 -18.40
N SER A 47 -18.23 3.27 -17.96
CA SER A 47 -19.19 2.28 -18.43
C SER A 47 -19.83 1.53 -17.27
N PRO A 48 -21.09 1.85 -16.92
CA PRO A 48 -21.84 1.09 -15.91
C PRO A 48 -21.91 -0.39 -16.24
N LYS A 49 -22.05 -0.73 -17.53
CA LYS A 49 -22.03 -2.12 -18.01
C LYS A 49 -20.70 -2.82 -17.72
N ALA A 50 -19.57 -2.14 -17.92
CA ALA A 50 -18.26 -2.71 -17.60
C ALA A 50 -18.09 -2.90 -16.07
N CYS A 51 -18.60 -1.95 -15.28
CA CYS A 51 -18.62 -2.04 -13.83
C CYS A 51 -19.47 -3.25 -13.35
N GLU A 52 -20.65 -3.44 -13.94
CA GLU A 52 -21.53 -4.57 -13.64
C GLU A 52 -20.91 -5.91 -14.05
N THR A 53 -20.32 -6.00 -15.25
CA THR A 53 -19.57 -7.20 -15.67
C THR A 53 -18.42 -7.51 -14.70
N TYR A 54 -17.67 -6.51 -14.26
CA TYR A 54 -16.62 -6.71 -13.27
C TYR A 54 -17.19 -7.26 -11.94
N LEU A 55 -18.27 -6.67 -11.45
CA LEU A 55 -18.94 -7.10 -10.22
C LEU A 55 -19.45 -8.55 -10.32
N GLN A 56 -20.05 -8.91 -11.46
CA GLN A 56 -20.56 -10.28 -11.70
C GLN A 56 -19.44 -11.34 -11.66
N ILE A 57 -18.25 -11.01 -12.17
CA ILE A 57 -17.12 -11.94 -12.25
C ILE A 57 -16.36 -12.00 -10.92
N THR A 58 -16.11 -10.85 -10.30
CA THR A 58 -15.24 -10.76 -9.12
C THR A 58 -15.99 -10.83 -7.79
N GLY A 59 -17.32 -10.68 -7.81
CA GLY A 59 -18.15 -10.59 -6.61
C GLY A 59 -17.99 -9.29 -5.82
N LYS A 60 -17.20 -8.33 -6.33
CA LYS A 60 -16.91 -7.06 -5.66
C LYS A 60 -16.96 -5.89 -6.64
N SER A 61 -17.50 -4.76 -6.21
CA SER A 61 -17.51 -3.55 -7.05
C SER A 61 -16.10 -3.03 -7.27
N PRO A 62 -15.77 -2.54 -8.48
CA PRO A 62 -14.46 -1.99 -8.74
C PRO A 62 -14.29 -0.68 -7.96
N THR A 63 -13.21 -0.59 -7.18
CA THR A 63 -12.79 0.66 -6.55
C THR A 63 -11.79 1.39 -7.45
N SER A 64 -11.73 2.71 -7.33
CA SER A 64 -10.81 3.57 -8.07
C SER A 64 -10.13 4.53 -7.10
N PRO A 65 -8.84 4.81 -7.26
CA PRO A 65 -8.15 5.70 -6.35
C PRO A 65 -8.67 7.14 -6.47
N CYS A 66 -8.84 7.78 -5.32
CA CYS A 66 -9.15 9.19 -5.18
C CYS A 66 -7.83 9.97 -4.99
N ALA A 67 -7.48 10.84 -5.95
CA ALA A 67 -6.21 11.57 -5.95
C ALA A 67 -6.00 12.48 -4.73
N THR A 68 -7.08 12.89 -4.04
CA THR A 68 -7.02 13.77 -2.86
C THR A 68 -6.83 13.02 -1.55
N ARG A 69 -6.84 11.67 -1.55
CA ARG A 69 -6.66 10.85 -0.35
C ARG A 69 -5.48 9.90 -0.55
N TRP A 70 -4.39 10.14 0.17
CA TRP A 70 -3.13 9.40 0.02
C TRP A 70 -3.29 7.88 0.19
N ASN A 71 -4.15 7.43 1.12
CA ASN A 71 -4.47 6.01 1.32
C ASN A 71 -5.30 5.37 0.22
N SER A 72 -5.92 6.17 -0.66
CA SER A 72 -6.86 5.63 -1.63
C SER A 72 -6.19 4.74 -2.66
N TYR A 73 -4.95 5.05 -3.05
CA TYR A 73 -4.20 4.19 -3.98
C TYR A 73 -3.97 2.81 -3.38
N TYR A 74 -3.48 2.74 -2.15
CA TYR A 74 -3.21 1.45 -1.53
C TYR A 74 -4.47 0.63 -1.25
N ASN A 75 -5.53 1.26 -0.76
CA ASN A 75 -6.82 0.59 -0.54
C ASN A 75 -7.35 -0.02 -1.86
N THR A 76 -7.22 0.72 -2.97
CA THR A 76 -7.65 0.21 -4.28
C THR A 76 -6.78 -0.96 -4.75
N MET A 77 -5.47 -0.92 -4.49
CA MET A 77 -4.59 -2.06 -4.79
C MET A 77 -4.90 -3.29 -3.91
N GLN A 78 -5.21 -3.09 -2.64
CA GLN A 78 -5.68 -4.15 -1.74
C GLN A 78 -6.97 -4.80 -2.27
N ASP A 79 -7.91 -3.98 -2.76
CA ASP A 79 -9.17 -4.47 -3.33
C ASP A 79 -8.93 -5.30 -4.60
N LEU A 80 -8.02 -4.88 -5.47
CA LEU A 80 -7.62 -5.66 -6.65
C LEU A 80 -6.98 -7.00 -6.27
N LEU A 81 -6.11 -7.00 -5.24
CA LEU A 81 -5.48 -8.22 -4.74
C LEU A 81 -6.49 -9.18 -4.11
N ALA A 82 -7.54 -8.67 -3.46
CA ALA A 82 -8.59 -9.50 -2.88
C ALA A 82 -9.35 -10.31 -3.94
N VAL A 83 -9.39 -9.85 -5.18
CA VAL A 83 -10.06 -10.53 -6.31
C VAL A 83 -9.07 -11.06 -7.35
N GLN A 84 -7.78 -11.19 -7.01
CA GLN A 84 -6.71 -11.57 -7.95
C GLN A 84 -7.02 -12.82 -8.79
N ASN A 85 -7.70 -13.80 -8.19
CA ASN A 85 -8.06 -15.07 -8.84
C ASN A 85 -9.05 -14.89 -10.01
N HIS A 86 -9.94 -13.89 -9.93
CA HIS A 86 -10.97 -13.59 -10.93
C HIS A 86 -10.61 -12.36 -11.78
N LEU A 87 -9.61 -11.58 -11.38
CA LEU A 87 -9.26 -10.32 -12.02
C LEU A 87 -8.84 -10.49 -13.49
N ASN A 88 -8.06 -11.52 -13.79
CA ASN A 88 -7.61 -11.78 -15.17
C ASN A 88 -8.77 -12.24 -16.07
N GLU A 89 -9.74 -12.95 -15.53
CA GLU A 89 -10.97 -13.30 -16.24
C GLU A 89 -11.81 -12.05 -16.54
N ALA A 90 -11.99 -11.18 -15.54
CA ALA A 90 -12.66 -9.90 -15.71
C ALA A 90 -11.97 -9.03 -16.76
N MET A 91 -10.65 -8.91 -16.72
CA MET A 91 -9.88 -8.17 -17.72
C MET A 91 -10.07 -8.74 -19.12
N LYS A 92 -10.08 -10.08 -19.28
CA LYS A 92 -10.30 -10.73 -20.57
C LYS A 92 -11.67 -10.38 -21.16
N ILE A 93 -12.74 -10.49 -20.37
CA ILE A 93 -14.11 -10.18 -20.83
C ILE A 93 -14.25 -8.69 -21.17
N LEU A 94 -13.61 -7.83 -20.38
CA LEU A 94 -13.56 -6.39 -20.61
C LEU A 94 -12.59 -5.96 -21.74
N LYS A 95 -11.94 -6.92 -22.43
CA LYS A 95 -10.97 -6.69 -23.50
C LYS A 95 -9.76 -5.86 -23.05
N LEU A 96 -9.35 -6.01 -21.79
CA LEU A 96 -8.18 -5.39 -21.19
C LEU A 96 -6.99 -6.38 -21.14
N PRO A 97 -5.74 -5.89 -21.22
CA PRO A 97 -4.57 -6.76 -21.07
C PRO A 97 -4.49 -7.37 -19.65
N PRO A 98 -4.24 -8.68 -19.51
CA PRO A 98 -4.19 -9.34 -18.20
C PRO A 98 -3.00 -8.86 -17.36
N LEU A 99 -3.14 -8.92 -16.03
CA LEU A 99 -2.01 -8.79 -15.11
C LEU A 99 -1.25 -10.12 -15.04
N LYS A 100 0.07 -10.05 -15.27
CA LYS A 100 0.96 -11.20 -15.08
C LYS A 100 1.37 -11.32 -13.61
N GLU A 101 1.83 -12.50 -13.20
CA GLU A 101 2.21 -12.76 -11.80
C GLU A 101 3.23 -11.77 -11.24
N ASN A 102 4.22 -11.33 -12.05
CA ASN A 102 5.17 -10.33 -11.58
C ASN A 102 4.53 -8.97 -11.23
N LYS A 103 3.38 -8.63 -11.82
CA LYS A 103 2.64 -7.41 -11.46
C LYS A 103 1.87 -7.64 -10.17
N PHE A 104 1.26 -8.82 -9.99
CA PHE A 104 0.63 -9.18 -8.72
C PHE A 104 1.63 -9.20 -7.56
N HIS A 105 2.83 -9.75 -7.78
CA HIS A 105 3.92 -9.69 -6.82
C HIS A 105 4.27 -8.25 -6.45
N PHE A 106 4.50 -7.41 -7.46
CA PHE A 106 4.76 -5.99 -7.26
C PHE A 106 3.64 -5.29 -6.49
N LEU A 107 2.37 -5.55 -6.80
CA LEU A 107 1.23 -4.97 -6.08
C LEU A 107 1.19 -5.41 -4.61
N ARG A 108 1.55 -6.66 -4.29
CA ARG A 108 1.63 -7.15 -2.90
C ARG A 108 2.73 -6.41 -2.14
N GLU A 109 3.91 -6.26 -2.72
CA GLU A 109 5.03 -5.51 -2.12
C GLU A 109 4.67 -4.03 -1.95
N TYR A 110 4.00 -3.44 -2.95
CA TYR A 110 3.56 -2.05 -2.89
C TYR A 110 2.51 -1.82 -1.80
N VAL A 111 1.56 -2.74 -1.61
CA VAL A 111 0.61 -2.68 -0.50
C VAL A 111 1.33 -2.89 0.85
N GLN A 112 2.38 -3.70 0.91
CA GLN A 112 3.17 -3.90 2.13
C GLN A 112 3.86 -2.61 2.59
N SER A 113 4.35 -1.77 1.67
CA SER A 113 4.97 -0.49 2.04
C SER A 113 3.98 0.50 2.67
N GLN A 114 2.68 0.35 2.45
CA GLN A 114 1.66 1.16 3.14
C GLN A 114 1.71 0.98 4.65
N TYR A 115 1.84 -0.26 5.14
CA TYR A 115 1.86 -0.54 6.58
C TYR A 115 3.04 0.15 7.25
N ILE A 116 4.17 0.22 6.55
CA ILE A 116 5.36 0.95 7.01
C ILE A 116 5.04 2.44 7.11
N ALA A 117 4.37 3.01 6.11
CA ALA A 117 3.97 4.42 6.11
C ALA A 117 2.93 4.73 7.21
N GLU A 118 1.97 3.84 7.45
CA GLU A 118 0.97 3.96 8.52
C GLU A 118 1.60 3.84 9.91
N ASP A 119 2.55 2.91 10.08
CA ASP A 119 3.33 2.77 11.31
C ASP A 119 4.13 4.05 11.59
N ILE A 120 4.85 4.59 10.59
CA ILE A 120 5.57 5.86 10.71
C ILE A 120 4.61 7.01 11.03
N GLN A 121 3.42 7.05 10.42
CA GLN A 121 2.45 8.09 10.69
C GLN A 121 1.83 7.97 12.09
N SER A 122 1.68 6.75 12.62
CA SER A 122 1.18 6.56 13.99
C SER A 122 2.12 7.23 15.02
N LEU A 123 3.42 7.29 14.73
CA LEU A 123 4.41 8.02 15.51
C LEU A 123 4.25 9.55 15.44
N GLN A 124 3.48 10.10 14.49
CA GLN A 124 3.14 11.55 14.45
C GLN A 124 2.08 11.95 15.46
N VAL A 125 1.22 11.00 15.86
CA VAL A 125 0.11 11.25 16.79
C VAL A 125 0.64 11.30 18.23
N GLU A 126 1.80 10.71 18.49
CA GLU A 126 2.45 10.76 19.80
C GLU A 126 3.20 12.09 19.94
N GLU A 127 2.70 12.96 20.81
CA GLU A 127 3.25 14.29 21.09
C GLU A 127 4.72 14.26 21.61
N HIS A 128 5.25 13.06 21.86
CA HIS A 128 6.52 12.78 22.55
C HIS A 128 7.32 11.64 21.87
N THR A 129 7.41 11.64 20.53
CA THR A 129 8.25 10.68 19.80
C THR A 129 9.73 11.00 19.98
N TYR A 130 10.37 10.33 20.95
CA TYR A 130 11.81 10.40 21.18
C TYR A 130 12.54 9.28 20.43
N TYR A 131 13.77 9.53 19.96
CA TYR A 131 14.59 8.53 19.27
C TYR A 131 14.76 7.21 20.05
N GLY A 132 14.69 7.24 21.39
CA GLY A 132 14.75 6.04 22.23
C GLY A 132 13.56 5.09 22.08
N CYS A 133 12.40 5.58 21.61
CA CYS A 133 11.22 4.76 21.32
C CYS A 133 11.21 4.24 19.88
N LEU A 134 12.06 4.80 19.01
CA LEU A 134 12.10 4.51 17.57
C LEU A 134 12.74 3.15 17.25
N LEU A 135 13.73 2.74 18.04
CA LEU A 135 14.46 1.49 17.81
C LEU A 135 13.56 0.24 17.94
N PRO A 136 12.71 0.11 18.98
CA PRO A 136 11.69 -0.94 19.05
C PRO A 136 10.75 -0.96 17.85
N ASP A 137 10.32 0.20 17.36
CA ASP A 137 9.42 0.28 16.19
C ASP A 137 10.13 -0.11 14.89
N PHE A 138 11.41 0.23 14.72
CA PHE A 138 12.19 -0.26 13.58
C PHE A 138 12.40 -1.78 13.63
N TYR A 139 12.66 -2.35 14.79
CA TYR A 139 12.72 -3.81 14.94
C TYR A 139 11.38 -4.46 14.61
N ARG A 140 10.26 -3.85 15.02
CA ARG A 140 8.91 -4.33 14.68
C ARG A 140 8.65 -4.25 13.18
N ILE A 141 8.96 -3.13 12.54
CA ILE A 141 8.83 -2.95 11.09
C ILE A 141 9.70 -3.98 10.35
N GLN A 142 10.95 -4.16 10.77
CA GLN A 142 11.85 -5.16 10.20
C GLN A 142 11.27 -6.58 10.36
N HIS A 143 10.75 -6.93 11.54
CA HIS A 143 10.13 -8.22 11.79
C HIS A 143 8.90 -8.47 10.91
N VAL A 144 8.06 -7.45 10.69
CA VAL A 144 6.88 -7.51 9.80
C VAL A 144 7.29 -7.68 8.33
N ILE A 145 8.39 -7.04 7.92
CA ILE A 145 8.95 -7.19 6.57
C ILE A 145 9.48 -8.60 6.35
N GLU A 146 10.17 -9.16 7.36
CA GLU A 146 10.75 -10.51 7.30
C GLU A 146 9.68 -11.61 7.44
N ASN A 147 8.58 -11.36 8.17
CA ASN A 147 7.54 -12.35 8.47
C ASN A 147 6.10 -11.87 8.12
N PRO A 148 5.76 -11.73 6.82
CA PRO A 148 4.52 -11.11 6.37
C PRO A 148 3.21 -11.87 6.72
N GLN A 149 3.29 -13.08 7.31
CA GLN A 149 2.13 -13.91 7.67
C GLN A 149 1.59 -13.64 9.10
N ASN A 150 2.29 -12.91 9.97
CA ASN A 150 1.91 -12.67 11.37
C ASN A 150 1.00 -11.41 11.59
N LYS A 151 0.43 -10.87 10.50
CA LYS A 151 -0.08 -9.49 10.41
C LYS A 151 -1.26 -9.08 11.31
N LYS A 152 -2.07 -10.00 11.87
CA LYS A 152 -3.30 -9.59 12.59
C LYS A 152 -3.15 -9.44 14.11
N SER A 153 -2.15 -10.05 14.73
CA SER A 153 -1.98 -10.06 16.19
C SER A 153 -1.03 -8.98 16.72
N GLU A 154 -0.06 -8.52 15.93
CA GLU A 154 0.96 -7.56 16.38
C GLU A 154 0.58 -6.09 16.14
N ILE A 155 -0.22 -5.77 15.12
CA ILE A 155 -0.60 -4.40 14.76
C ILE A 155 -1.60 -3.81 15.79
N LEU A 156 -2.30 -4.65 16.54
CA LEU A 156 -3.26 -4.23 17.57
C LEU A 156 -2.69 -4.25 18.99
N GLN A 157 -1.43 -4.63 19.19
CA GLN A 157 -0.77 -4.49 20.50
C GLN A 157 -0.03 -3.15 20.46
N PRO A 158 -0.51 -2.11 21.19
CA PRO A 158 0.28 -0.89 21.36
C PRO A 158 1.65 -1.31 21.89
N SER A 159 2.72 -0.87 21.26
CA SER A 159 4.11 -1.21 21.59
C SER A 159 4.49 -0.76 23.00
N ALA A 160 3.93 -1.38 24.05
CA ALA A 160 4.01 -0.91 25.43
C ALA A 160 4.05 0.64 25.49
N ARG A 161 3.13 1.28 24.74
CA ARG A 161 3.18 2.72 24.40
C ARG A 161 3.57 3.48 25.64
N CYS A 162 4.62 4.30 25.54
CA CYS A 162 5.30 5.05 26.58
C CYS A 162 4.33 5.66 27.63
N ASN A 163 3.81 4.82 28.52
CA ASN A 163 2.85 5.16 29.58
C ASN A 163 3.51 4.94 30.95
N ARG A 164 4.84 5.14 31.03
CA ARG A 164 5.57 5.10 32.29
C ARG A 164 6.60 6.21 32.40
N ILE A 165 6.27 7.43 32.02
CA ILE A 165 6.97 8.58 32.59
C ILE A 165 5.95 9.69 32.88
N LYS A 166 5.07 9.47 33.86
CA LYS A 166 4.60 10.60 34.69
C LYS A 166 5.77 10.92 35.63
N LEU A 167 6.68 11.79 35.19
CA LEU A 167 7.60 12.46 36.11
C LEU A 167 6.73 13.28 37.07
N ARG A 168 6.75 12.87 38.34
CA ARG A 168 6.32 13.70 39.47
C ARG A 168 7.30 14.85 39.65
#